data_AF-K9XSX9-F1
#
_entry.id   AF-K9XSX9-F1
#
_cell.length_a   1.000
_cell.length_b   1.000
_cell.length_c   1.000
_cell.angle_alpha   90.00
_cell.angle_beta   90.00
_cell.angle_gamma   90.00
#
_symmetry.space_group_name_H-M   'P 1'
#
loop_
_entity.id
_entity.type
_entity.pdbx_description
1 polymer ?
#
loop_
_entity_poly.entity_id
_entity_poly.type
_entity_poly.pdbx_seq_one_letter_code
_entity_poly.pdbx_strand_id
1 'polypeptide(L)'
;MSEQEREQNRKINQNSRKINNLESRLKTLELDVEPRGRISLAFEAVEDDLDEIKSSISNLDRKVDRLEQTSEHRFNQLNAKLEIIIEYLTGVNDLPE
;
A
#
# COMPACT_ATOMS: atom_id res chain seq x y z
N MET A 1 66.61 14.60 4.89
CA MET A 1 65.30 13.93 4.98
C MET A 1 65.47 12.71 5.86
N SER A 2 64.84 12.70 7.03
CA SER A 2 65.01 11.62 8.01
C SER A 2 64.32 10.34 7.52
N GLU A 3 64.75 9.19 8.04
CA GLU A 3 64.14 7.90 7.70
C GLU A 3 62.66 7.83 8.11
N GLN A 4 62.31 8.49 9.21
CA GLN A 4 60.93 8.69 9.66
C GLN A 4 60.08 9.50 8.67
N GLU A 5 60.62 10.58 8.10
CA GLU A 5 59.92 11.36 7.07
C GLU A 5 59.65 10.53 5.81
N ARG A 6 60.61 9.68 5.40
CA ARG A 6 60.43 8.78 4.25
C ARG A 6 59.35 7.73 4.51
N GLU A 7 59.31 7.18 5.71
CA GLU A 7 58.30 6.19 6.08
C GLU A 7 56.90 6.82 6.22
N GLN A 8 56.80 8.02 6.80
CA GLN A 8 55.56 8.79 6.82
C GLN A 8 55.06 9.09 5.41
N ASN A 9 55.94 9.56 4.51
CA ASN A 9 55.57 9.83 3.13
C ASN A 9 55.09 8.56 2.38
N ARG A 10 55.66 7.38 2.67
CA ARG A 10 55.17 6.11 2.12
C ARG A 10 53.78 5.77 2.64
N LYS A 11 53.54 5.91 3.95
CA LYS A 11 52.22 5.66 4.56
C LYS A 11 51.16 6.63 4.03
N ILE A 12 51.49 7.91 3.88
CA ILE A 12 50.60 8.92 3.29
C ILE A 12 50.23 8.51 1.88
N ASN A 13 51.20 8.18 1.02
CA ASN A 13 50.91 7.77 -0.35
C ASN A 13 50.09 6.47 -0.44
N GLN A 14 50.34 5.49 0.43
CA GLN A 14 49.54 4.28 0.50
C GLN A 14 48.10 4.57 0.94
N ASN A 15 47.92 5.43 1.92
CA ASN A 15 46.60 5.82 2.40
C ASN A 15 45.83 6.62 1.35
N SER A 16 46.47 7.57 0.65
CA SER A 16 45.86 8.30 -0.46
C SER A 16 45.37 7.36 -1.56
N ARG A 17 46.16 6.33 -1.91
CA ARG A 17 45.72 5.32 -2.91
C ARG A 17 44.52 4.51 -2.42
N LYS A 18 44.49 4.14 -1.14
CA LYS A 18 43.36 3.41 -0.54
C LYS A 18 42.10 4.28 -0.52
N ILE A 19 42.22 5.55 -0.13
CA ILE A 19 41.09 6.51 -0.12
C ILE A 19 40.52 6.65 -1.54
N ASN A 20 41.36 6.92 -2.55
CA ASN A 20 40.88 7.06 -3.93
C ASN A 20 40.21 5.77 -4.45
N ASN A 21 40.71 4.60 -4.05
CA ASN A 21 40.08 3.32 -4.40
C ASN A 21 38.70 3.17 -3.73
N LEU A 22 38.59 3.53 -2.45
CA LEU A 22 37.32 3.49 -1.72
C LEU A 22 36.31 4.47 -2.30
N GLU A 23 36.71 5.69 -2.63
CA GLU A 23 35.85 6.69 -3.29
C GLU A 23 35.32 6.18 -4.63
N SER A 24 36.19 5.56 -5.44
CA SER A 24 35.78 4.99 -6.73
C SER A 24 34.76 3.86 -6.55
N ARG A 25 34.97 2.98 -5.57
CA ARG A 25 34.05 1.88 -5.27
C ARG A 25 32.73 2.37 -4.69
N LEU A 26 32.76 3.40 -3.85
CA LEU A 26 31.57 4.02 -3.29
C LEU A 26 30.70 4.63 -4.40
N LYS A 27 31.32 5.35 -5.34
CA LYS A 27 30.60 5.93 -6.48
C LYS A 27 29.97 4.87 -7.40
N THR A 28 30.66 3.76 -7.62
CA THR A 28 30.07 2.62 -8.34
C THR A 28 28.89 2.04 -7.58
N LEU A 29 29.02 1.87 -6.26
CA LEU A 29 27.95 1.33 -5.42
C LEU A 29 26.74 2.28 -5.39
N GLU A 30 26.94 3.60 -5.33
CA GLU A 30 25.86 4.58 -5.44
C GLU A 30 25.10 4.46 -6.77
N LEU A 31 25.81 4.22 -7.88
CA LEU A 31 25.18 4.00 -9.18
C LEU A 31 24.42 2.67 -9.26
N ASP A 32 24.92 1.62 -8.60
CA ASP A 32 24.28 0.30 -8.59
C ASP A 32 23.06 0.25 -7.65
N VAL A 33 23.13 0.93 -6.50
CA VAL A 33 22.08 0.96 -5.47
C VAL A 33 21.01 2.00 -5.77
N GLU A 34 21.39 3.16 -6.30
CA GLU A 34 20.46 4.23 -6.65
C GLU A 34 20.87 4.88 -7.98
N PRO A 35 20.56 4.23 -9.11
CA PRO A 35 20.88 4.76 -10.43
C PRO A 35 20.10 6.05 -10.68
N ARG A 36 20.72 7.19 -10.34
CA ARG A 36 20.20 8.55 -10.55
C ARG A 36 18.83 8.79 -9.89
N GLY A 37 18.61 8.23 -8.70
CA GLY A 37 17.34 8.41 -7.97
C GLY A 37 16.13 7.67 -8.56
N ARG A 38 16.31 6.88 -9.63
CA ARG A 38 15.20 6.21 -10.33
C ARG A 38 14.46 5.19 -9.46
N ILE A 39 15.19 4.53 -8.56
CA ILE A 39 14.60 3.55 -7.64
C ILE A 39 13.70 4.26 -6.63
N SER A 40 14.17 5.36 -6.04
CA SER A 40 13.39 6.20 -5.12
C SER A 40 12.13 6.75 -5.80
N LEU A 41 12.24 7.26 -7.03
CA LEU A 41 11.08 7.72 -7.80
C LEU A 41 10.09 6.59 -8.13
N ALA A 42 10.58 5.38 -8.39
CA ALA A 42 9.72 4.23 -8.63
C ALA A 42 8.99 3.81 -7.34
N PHE A 43 9.64 3.86 -6.19
CA PHE A 43 9.00 3.61 -4.90
C PHE A 43 7.96 4.67 -4.56
N GLU A 44 8.23 5.95 -4.82
CA GLU A 44 7.27 7.05 -4.63
C GLU A 44 6.02 6.85 -5.50
N ALA A 45 6.21 6.52 -6.79
CA ALA A 45 5.08 6.20 -7.67
C ALA A 45 4.27 4.98 -7.20
N VAL A 46 4.93 3.94 -6.69
CA VAL A 46 4.25 2.77 -6.11
C VAL A 46 3.49 3.14 -4.85
N GLU A 47 4.03 4.03 -4.01
CA GLU A 47 3.36 4.51 -2.79
C GLU A 47 2.09 5.29 -3.15
N ASP A 48 2.16 6.19 -4.12
CA ASP A 48 0.99 6.92 -4.64
C ASP A 48 -0.09 5.97 -5.20
N ASP A 49 0.32 4.98 -6.02
CA ASP A 49 -0.59 3.97 -6.57
C ASP A 49 -1.28 3.16 -5.44
N LEU A 50 -0.53 2.80 -4.39
CA LEU A 50 -1.06 2.06 -3.24
C LEU A 50 -2.09 2.87 -2.46
N ASP A 51 -1.85 4.17 -2.28
CA ASP A 51 -2.80 5.07 -1.62
C ASP A 51 -4.09 5.25 -2.43
N GLU A 52 -3.99 5.35 -3.76
CA GLU A 52 -5.17 5.38 -4.64
C GLU A 52 -5.97 4.09 -4.56
N ILE A 53 -5.30 2.93 -4.57
CA ILE A 53 -5.94 1.61 -4.43
C ILE A 53 -6.65 1.52 -3.08
N LYS A 54 -6.01 1.95 -2.00
CA LYS A 54 -6.58 1.93 -0.64
C LYS A 54 -7.83 2.81 -0.52
N SER A 55 -7.80 3.98 -1.16
CA SER A 55 -8.95 4.88 -1.26
C SER A 55 -10.10 4.24 -2.05
N SER A 56 -9.78 3.60 -3.18
CA SER A 56 -10.73 2.90 -4.03
C SER A 56 -11.41 1.73 -3.31
N ILE A 57 -10.64 0.91 -2.59
CA ILE A 57 -11.16 -0.18 -1.76
C ILE A 57 -12.10 0.38 -0.68
N SER A 58 -11.69 1.43 0.03
CA SER A 58 -12.54 2.05 1.06
C SER A 58 -13.86 2.57 0.50
N ASN A 59 -13.85 3.09 -0.74
CA ASN A 59 -15.06 3.54 -1.41
C ASN A 59 -15.94 2.39 -1.89
N LEU A 60 -15.36 1.27 -2.31
CA LEU A 60 -16.09 0.06 -2.66
C LEU A 60 -16.78 -0.53 -1.43
N ASP A 61 -16.09 -0.61 -0.30
CA ASP A 61 -16.62 -1.12 0.97
C ASP A 61 -17.89 -0.36 1.38
N ARG A 62 -17.83 0.98 1.37
CA ARG A 62 -18.99 1.85 1.63
C ARG A 62 -20.14 1.65 0.64
N LYS A 63 -19.85 1.29 -0.62
CA LYS A 63 -20.89 1.00 -1.61
C LYS A 63 -21.55 -0.35 -1.33
N VAL A 64 -20.77 -1.35 -0.93
CA VAL A 64 -21.27 -2.67 -0.52
C VAL A 64 -22.19 -2.52 0.69
N ASP A 65 -21.76 -1.83 1.74
CA ASP A 65 -22.58 -1.58 2.94
C ASP A 65 -23.96 -0.98 2.59
N ARG A 66 -23.96 0.03 1.70
CA ARG A 66 -25.21 0.68 1.25
C ARG A 66 -26.10 -0.26 0.46
N LEU A 67 -25.51 -1.11 -0.38
CA LEU A 67 -26.25 -2.10 -1.16
C LEU A 67 -26.87 -3.15 -0.24
N GLU A 68 -26.12 -3.63 0.74
CA GLU A 68 -26.61 -4.59 1.75
C GLU A 68 -27.80 -4.00 2.52
N GLN A 69 -27.65 -2.79 3.08
CA GLN A 69 -28.74 -2.10 3.79
C GLN A 69 -29.98 -1.89 2.90
N THR A 70 -29.77 -1.50 1.64
CA THR A 70 -30.87 -1.29 0.69
C THR A 70 -31.55 -2.61 0.35
N SER A 71 -30.78 -3.68 0.18
CA SER A 71 -31.28 -5.02 -0.12
C SER A 71 -32.10 -5.56 1.05
N GLU A 72 -31.58 -5.46 2.28
CA GLU A 72 -32.28 -5.87 3.49
C GLU A 72 -33.60 -5.11 3.66
N HIS A 73 -33.58 -3.78 3.47
CA HIS A 73 -34.79 -2.98 3.55
C HIS A 73 -35.84 -3.41 2.52
N ARG A 74 -35.44 -3.65 1.26
CA ARG A 74 -36.34 -4.12 0.20
C ARG A 74 -36.89 -5.51 0.49
N PHE A 75 -36.06 -6.39 1.04
CA PHE A 75 -36.47 -7.75 1.42
C PHE A 75 -37.52 -7.69 2.53
N ASN A 76 -37.29 -6.89 3.57
CA ASN A 76 -38.24 -6.70 4.67
C ASN A 76 -39.58 -6.12 4.18
N GLN A 77 -39.53 -5.13 3.27
CA GLN A 77 -40.74 -4.59 2.64
C GLN A 77 -41.50 -5.64 1.83
N LEU A 78 -40.79 -6.50 1.10
CA LEU A 78 -41.39 -7.58 0.33
C LEU A 78 -42.03 -8.62 1.27
N ASN A 79 -41.33 -9.00 2.34
CA ASN A 79 -41.83 -9.97 3.31
C ASN A 79 -43.12 -9.46 3.98
N ALA A 80 -43.16 -8.20 4.41
CA ALA A 80 -44.36 -7.59 4.98
C ALA A 80 -45.55 -7.57 3.99
N LYS A 81 -45.29 -7.30 2.70
CA LYS A 81 -46.34 -7.37 1.67
C LYS A 81 -46.84 -8.79 1.45
N LEU A 82 -45.94 -9.77 1.47
CA LEU A 82 -46.29 -11.19 1.33
C LEU A 82 -47.13 -11.67 2.52
N GLU A 83 -46.78 -11.27 3.75
CA GLU A 83 -47.58 -11.57 4.94
C GLU A 83 -49.02 -11.06 4.80
N ILE A 84 -49.21 -9.81 4.37
CA ILE A 84 -50.54 -9.22 4.13
C ILE A 84 -51.32 -10.02 3.06
N ILE A 85 -50.65 -10.39 1.96
CA ILE A 85 -51.29 -11.15 0.88
C ILE A 85 -51.70 -12.55 1.37
N ILE A 86 -50.82 -13.23 2.12
CA ILE A 86 -51.10 -14.54 2.69
C ILE A 86 -52.28 -14.44 3.64
N GLU A 87 -52.29 -13.46 4.55
CA GLU A 87 -53.39 -13.22 5.48
C GLU A 87 -54.72 -13.02 4.73
N TYR A 88 -54.73 -12.14 3.72
CA TYR A 88 -55.92 -11.88 2.91
C TYR A 88 -56.43 -13.13 2.17
N LEU A 89 -55.53 -13.94 1.61
CA LEU A 89 -55.91 -15.13 0.82
C LEU A 89 -56.34 -16.32 1.67
N THR A 90 -55.77 -16.44 2.87
CA THR A 90 -55.93 -17.65 3.69
C THR A 90 -56.90 -17.45 4.85
N GLY A 91 -57.19 -16.21 5.26
CA GLY A 91 -58.10 -15.92 6.36
C GLY A 91 -57.65 -16.54 7.69
N VAL A 92 -56.35 -16.81 7.85
CA VAL A 92 -55.82 -17.58 9.00
C VAL A 92 -56.05 -16.88 10.34
N ASN A 93 -56.32 -15.57 10.34
CA ASN A 93 -56.75 -14.81 11.52
C ASN A 93 -58.27 -14.81 11.79
N ASP A 94 -59.10 -15.31 10.87
CA ASP A 94 -60.57 -15.40 11.03
C ASP A 94 -61.02 -16.75 11.62
N LEU A 95 -60.08 -17.64 11.97
CA LEU A 95 -60.38 -18.91 12.65
C LEU A 95 -60.70 -18.64 14.13
N PRO A 96 -61.90 -19.02 14.64
CA PRO A 96 -62.20 -18.88 16.05
C PRO A 96 -61.28 -19.80 16.88
N GLU A 97 -60.78 -19.28 18.02
CA GLU A 97 -60.03 -20.04 19.03
C GLU A 97 -60.73 -21.35 19.44
#